data_AF-A0AAN9XZP1-F1
#
_entry.id   AF-A0AAN9XZP1-F1
#
_cell.length_a   1.000
_cell.length_b   1.000
_cell.length_c   1.000
_cell.angle_alpha   90.00
_cell.angle_beta   90.00
_cell.angle_gamma   90.00
#
_symmetry.space_group_name_H-M   'P 1'
#
loop_
_entity.id
_entity.type
_entity.pdbx_description
1 polymer ?
#
loop_
_entity_poly.entity_id
_entity_poly.type
_entity_poly.pdbx_seq_one_letter_code
_entity_poly.pdbx_strand_id
1 'polypeptide(L)'
;MANIVASFEYFDYRPPNSANLNDDNGEFPIVIHNEDLVTHPRKTFLELRGKVTLSQTVTMAATGTNTEATTTRVVDNIDFAKLKVATAGWLHLFERIDYYIGDNKIDTVRKPGIVSLMKGIASFQTDKQFCDAGWDFDILAGENTLKSNGHFQVMIPLSTIMGFFEDHKSYIYNMVQKMVFYKAANSGKNIFQMFGDYANYKLKIDLRDVILKVPHVKFDLEHTTKVRNEIAKNCKYELRYRRWFYNSITPASGMDFTWDLPVSYAKTKFILIAFQVDRMNKSTADVSKFDLCNLENCQVLLNNNVYYPHEPLNLNVNDHRCGSLYNMFKRFKASYYSKDDDRLQPLVGYTDFLTKYPLIVIDCSHQPSVLKESLINLKIFFGWRENIQPNTMVHAVMIVDDKAIYSPLTNNVFHG
;
A
#
# COMPACT_ATOMS: atom_id res chain seq x y z
N MET A 1 5.66 -23.72 -28.13
CA MET A 1 4.27 -23.30 -27.88
C MET A 1 4.03 -22.05 -28.70
N ALA A 2 2.97 -22.01 -29.52
CA ALA A 2 2.61 -20.79 -30.24
C ALA A 2 2.29 -19.67 -29.25
N ASN A 3 2.70 -18.44 -29.55
CA ASN A 3 2.41 -17.29 -28.72
C ASN A 3 0.92 -16.95 -28.86
N ILE A 4 0.13 -17.19 -27.81
CA ILE A 4 -1.33 -16.94 -27.82
C ILE A 4 -1.67 -15.44 -27.89
N VAL A 5 -0.74 -14.57 -27.52
CA VAL A 5 -0.92 -13.11 -27.54
C VAL A 5 -0.37 -12.56 -28.85
N ALA A 6 -1.26 -12.04 -29.69
CA ALA A 6 -0.93 -11.40 -30.95
C ALA A 6 -0.49 -9.93 -30.76
N SER A 7 -1.07 -9.21 -29.78
CA SER A 7 -0.63 -7.86 -29.42
C SER A 7 -0.85 -7.54 -27.95
N PHE A 8 0.01 -6.69 -27.40
CA PHE A 8 -0.05 -6.21 -26.02
C PHE A 8 0.35 -4.73 -26.00
N GLU A 9 -0.62 -3.86 -25.71
CA GLU A 9 -0.45 -2.40 -25.83
C GLU A 9 -1.05 -1.69 -24.61
N TYR A 10 -0.41 -0.62 -24.14
CA TYR A 10 -0.91 0.17 -23.01
C TYR A 10 -1.81 1.31 -23.47
N PHE A 11 -2.96 1.44 -22.82
CA PHE A 11 -3.92 2.51 -23.06
C PHE A 11 -4.10 3.35 -21.80
N ASP A 12 -4.17 4.66 -21.99
CA ASP A 12 -4.31 5.64 -20.91
C ASP A 12 -5.80 5.91 -20.62
N TYR A 13 -6.22 5.68 -19.39
CA TYR A 13 -7.54 6.05 -18.88
C TYR A 13 -7.41 7.16 -17.85
N ARG A 14 -8.28 8.17 -17.92
CA ARG A 14 -8.26 9.35 -17.04
C ARG A 14 -9.60 9.54 -16.36
N PRO A 15 -9.64 10.21 -15.19
CA PRO A 15 -10.90 10.66 -14.59
C PRO A 15 -11.65 11.56 -15.56
N PRO A 16 -13.00 11.50 -15.58
CA PRO A 16 -13.81 12.34 -16.46
C PRO A 16 -13.74 13.83 -16.08
N ASN A 17 -13.48 14.13 -14.81
CA ASN A 17 -13.35 15.50 -14.31
C ASN A 17 -12.04 15.64 -13.52
N SER A 18 -11.11 16.44 -14.06
CA SER A 18 -9.82 16.72 -13.42
C SER A 18 -9.88 17.77 -12.31
N ALA A 19 -10.98 18.55 -12.22
CA ALA A 19 -11.12 19.59 -11.19
C ALA A 19 -11.09 19.01 -9.77
N ASN A 20 -11.66 17.80 -9.59
CA ASN A 20 -11.83 17.18 -8.28
C ASN A 20 -10.57 16.44 -7.79
N LEU A 21 -9.49 16.40 -8.58
CA LEU A 21 -8.26 15.69 -8.22
C LEU A 21 -7.61 16.20 -6.94
N ASN A 22 -7.81 17.50 -6.65
CA ASN A 22 -7.20 18.20 -5.52
C ASN A 22 -8.18 18.46 -4.37
N ASP A 23 -9.42 17.99 -4.47
CA ASP A 23 -10.42 18.18 -3.42
C ASP A 23 -10.11 17.27 -2.23
N ASP A 24 -9.78 17.88 -1.08
CA ASP A 24 -9.54 17.14 0.15
C ASP A 24 -10.80 16.38 0.58
N ASN A 25 -10.65 15.09 0.89
CA ASN A 25 -11.76 14.15 1.14
C ASN A 25 -12.70 13.91 -0.05
N GLY A 26 -12.37 14.42 -1.24
CA GLY A 26 -13.09 14.14 -2.47
C GLY A 26 -12.84 12.73 -2.97
N GLU A 27 -13.64 12.32 -3.95
CA GLU A 27 -13.46 11.09 -4.70
C GLU A 27 -13.51 11.35 -6.20
N PHE A 28 -12.80 10.52 -6.96
CA PHE A 28 -12.92 10.52 -8.41
C PHE A 28 -12.79 9.10 -8.97
N PRO A 29 -13.63 8.72 -9.94
CA PRO A 29 -13.53 7.43 -10.62
C PRO A 29 -12.69 7.51 -11.90
N ILE A 30 -12.08 6.39 -12.27
CA ILE A 30 -11.56 6.10 -13.61
C ILE A 30 -12.29 4.85 -14.11
N VAL A 31 -12.97 4.95 -15.24
CA VAL A 31 -13.80 3.87 -15.78
C VAL A 31 -13.26 3.42 -17.15
N ILE A 32 -13.23 2.10 -17.32
CA ILE A 32 -12.86 1.40 -18.55
C ILE A 32 -14.18 0.82 -19.10
N HIS A 33 -14.80 1.56 -20.02
CA HIS A 33 -16.18 1.29 -20.47
C HIS A 33 -16.34 0.24 -21.57
N ASN A 34 -15.28 -0.11 -22.29
CA ASN A 34 -15.44 -0.89 -23.52
C ASN A 34 -15.56 -2.39 -23.20
N GLU A 35 -16.79 -2.91 -23.34
CA GLU A 35 -17.21 -4.28 -23.07
C GLU A 35 -16.67 -5.31 -24.07
N ASP A 36 -15.96 -4.91 -25.13
CA ASP A 36 -15.25 -5.81 -26.05
C ASP A 36 -13.72 -5.73 -25.88
N LEU A 37 -13.27 -5.47 -24.64
CA LEU A 37 -11.86 -5.44 -24.28
C LEU A 37 -11.44 -6.69 -23.53
N VAL A 38 -10.20 -7.09 -23.79
CA VAL A 38 -9.45 -7.99 -22.92
C VAL A 38 -8.31 -7.21 -22.27
N THR A 39 -8.28 -7.18 -20.94
CA THR A 39 -7.23 -6.50 -20.18
C THR A 39 -6.38 -7.46 -19.37
N HIS A 40 -5.16 -7.06 -19.02
CA HIS A 40 -4.30 -7.81 -18.08
C HIS A 40 -4.08 -6.99 -16.79
N PRO A 41 -4.95 -7.14 -15.76
CA PRO A 41 -4.95 -6.28 -14.58
C PRO A 41 -3.60 -6.18 -13.89
N ARG A 42 -2.93 -7.32 -13.63
CA ARG A 42 -1.63 -7.35 -12.94
C ARG A 42 -0.54 -6.49 -13.57
N LYS A 43 -0.66 -6.16 -14.85
CA LYS A 43 0.31 -5.35 -15.59
C LYS A 43 -0.11 -3.87 -15.67
N THR A 44 -1.19 -3.47 -15.02
CA THR A 44 -1.67 -2.09 -14.98
C THR A 44 -0.82 -1.21 -14.07
N PHE A 45 -0.59 0.04 -14.49
CA PHE A 45 0.10 1.06 -13.71
C PHE A 45 -0.82 2.24 -13.41
N LEU A 46 -0.63 2.84 -12.24
CA LEU A 46 -1.14 4.15 -11.88
C LEU A 46 -0.03 5.18 -12.06
N GLU A 47 -0.22 6.10 -12.99
CA GLU A 47 0.66 7.23 -13.18
C GLU A 47 0.07 8.47 -12.51
N LEU A 48 0.87 9.14 -11.68
CA LEU A 48 0.52 10.41 -11.05
C LEU A 48 1.51 11.47 -11.51
N ARG A 49 1.00 12.62 -11.95
CA ARG A 49 1.81 13.79 -12.31
C ARG A 49 1.28 15.03 -11.63
N GLY A 50 2.18 15.91 -11.24
CA GLY A 50 1.77 17.14 -10.60
C GLY A 50 2.92 18.08 -10.27
N LYS A 51 2.63 19.05 -9.43
CA LYS A 51 3.60 20.02 -8.92
C LYS A 51 3.47 20.19 -7.41
N VAL A 52 4.60 20.12 -6.72
CA VAL A 52 4.76 20.53 -5.33
C VAL A 52 5.18 21.99 -5.31
N THR A 53 4.45 22.81 -4.55
CA THR A 53 4.79 24.21 -4.31
C THR A 53 5.13 24.38 -2.84
N LEU A 54 6.36 24.80 -2.56
CA LEU A 54 6.82 25.14 -1.23
C LEU A 54 6.78 26.66 -1.07
N SER A 55 6.13 27.15 -0.03
CA SER A 55 6.05 28.58 0.30
C SER A 55 6.63 28.82 1.68
N GLN A 56 7.34 29.93 1.87
CA GLN A 56 7.91 30.36 3.15
C GLN A 56 7.28 31.67 3.58
N THR A 57 6.77 31.72 4.80
CA THR A 57 6.39 32.95 5.48
C THR A 57 7.64 33.62 6.02
N VAL A 58 7.87 34.87 5.66
CA VAL A 58 8.98 35.68 6.16
C VAL A 58 8.39 36.85 6.94
N THR A 59 8.79 36.96 8.20
CA THR A 59 8.46 38.12 9.04
C THR A 59 9.53 39.18 8.82
N MET A 60 9.11 40.38 8.41
CA MET A 60 9.97 41.53 8.25
C MET A 60 9.64 42.54 9.35
N ALA A 61 10.67 43.11 9.98
CA ALA A 61 10.50 44.25 10.85
C ALA A 61 10.02 45.45 10.01
N ALA A 62 8.83 45.97 10.30
CA ALA A 62 8.37 47.19 9.63
C ALA A 62 9.28 48.35 10.05
N THR A 63 9.85 49.05 9.07
CA THR A 63 10.65 50.25 9.31
C THR A 63 9.79 51.31 9.98
N GLY A 64 10.02 51.54 11.28
CA GLY A 64 9.43 52.63 12.04
C GLY A 64 8.12 52.36 12.78
N THR A 65 7.62 51.12 12.82
CA THR A 65 6.42 50.75 13.62
C THR A 65 6.60 49.39 14.30
N ASN A 66 6.08 49.22 15.53
CA ASN A 66 6.08 47.95 16.29
C ASN A 66 5.13 46.88 15.71
N THR A 67 4.87 46.91 14.41
CA THR A 67 3.92 46.04 13.72
C THR A 67 4.69 45.09 12.81
N GLU A 68 4.66 43.80 13.10
CA GLU A 68 5.31 42.78 12.26
C GLU A 68 4.51 42.61 10.95
N ALA A 69 5.17 42.77 9.81
CA ALA A 69 4.59 42.46 8.51
C ALA A 69 5.06 41.08 8.06
N THR A 70 4.11 40.17 7.79
CA THR A 70 4.42 38.83 7.26
C THR A 70 4.16 38.78 5.76
N THR A 71 5.14 38.28 5.00
CA THR A 71 5.03 38.09 3.54
C THR A 71 5.26 36.62 3.22
N THR A 72 4.47 36.05 2.31
CA THR A 72 4.69 34.66 1.84
C THR A 72 5.42 34.68 0.50
N ARG A 73 6.56 33.99 0.40
CA ARG A 73 7.33 33.82 -0.83
C ARG A 73 7.30 32.36 -1.27
N VAL A 74 7.11 32.10 -2.56
CA VAL A 74 7.30 30.77 -3.14
C VAL A 74 8.79 30.47 -3.27
N VAL A 75 9.20 29.26 -2.90
CA VAL A 75 10.56 28.77 -3.05
C VAL A 75 10.75 28.30 -4.49
N ASP A 76 11.70 28.91 -5.20
CA ASP A 76 11.90 28.66 -6.63
C ASP A 76 12.51 27.27 -6.91
N ASN A 77 13.43 26.83 -6.05
CA ASN A 77 14.08 25.53 -6.12
C ASN A 77 13.97 24.81 -4.77
N ILE A 78 13.35 23.63 -4.78
CA ILE A 78 13.26 22.75 -3.64
C ILE A 78 14.66 22.20 -3.32
N ASP A 79 15.08 22.42 -2.08
CA ASP A 79 16.31 21.87 -1.51
C ASP A 79 16.04 20.46 -0.95
N PHE A 80 16.55 19.43 -1.62
CA PHE A 80 16.39 18.03 -1.21
C PHE A 80 17.16 17.66 0.07
N ALA A 81 18.06 18.52 0.55
CA ALA A 81 18.62 18.38 1.88
C ALA A 81 17.60 18.71 2.97
N LYS A 82 16.60 19.54 2.63
CA LYS A 82 15.57 20.04 3.55
C LYS A 82 14.22 19.37 3.35
N LEU A 83 13.88 18.92 2.15
CA LEU A 83 12.63 18.24 1.84
C LEU A 83 12.91 16.88 1.19
N LYS A 84 12.47 15.80 1.84
CA LYS A 84 12.54 14.44 1.30
C LYS A 84 11.15 13.87 1.10
N VAL A 85 10.97 13.11 0.03
CA VAL A 85 9.77 12.30 -0.17
C VAL A 85 9.93 11.01 0.63
N ALA A 86 8.97 10.68 1.48
CA ALA A 86 8.98 9.40 2.19
C ALA A 86 8.88 8.24 1.19
N THR A 87 9.54 7.12 1.46
CA THR A 87 9.43 5.90 0.65
C THR A 87 7.96 5.46 0.58
N ALA A 88 7.48 5.13 -0.63
CA ALA A 88 6.07 4.87 -0.93
C ALA A 88 5.11 6.04 -0.58
N GLY A 89 5.67 7.24 -0.38
CA GLY A 89 4.98 8.42 0.14
C GLY A 89 3.77 8.83 -0.70
N TRP A 90 3.90 8.80 -2.02
CA TRP A 90 2.86 9.28 -2.94
C TRP A 90 1.51 8.59 -2.78
N LEU A 91 1.46 7.36 -2.28
CA LEU A 91 0.20 6.66 -2.01
C LEU A 91 -0.55 7.22 -0.79
N HIS A 92 0.10 8.02 0.08
CA HIS A 92 -0.60 8.79 1.11
C HIS A 92 -1.46 9.92 0.54
N LEU A 93 -1.39 10.20 -0.77
CA LEU A 93 -2.39 11.05 -1.44
C LEU A 93 -3.79 10.48 -1.30
N PHE A 94 -3.94 9.16 -1.15
CA PHE A 94 -5.22 8.47 -1.12
C PHE A 94 -5.50 7.88 0.26
N GLU A 95 -6.74 8.05 0.73
CA GLU A 95 -7.25 7.42 1.95
C GLU A 95 -7.71 5.98 1.67
N ARG A 96 -8.28 5.78 0.48
CA ARG A 96 -8.82 4.50 0.03
C ARG A 96 -8.75 4.42 -1.49
N ILE A 97 -8.54 3.21 -2.01
CA ILE A 97 -8.70 2.88 -3.43
C ILE A 97 -9.61 1.66 -3.52
N ASP A 98 -10.68 1.78 -4.29
CA ASP A 98 -11.62 0.70 -4.58
C ASP A 98 -11.50 0.28 -6.04
N TYR A 99 -11.56 -1.02 -6.30
CA TYR A 99 -11.61 -1.59 -7.64
C TYR A 99 -12.89 -2.40 -7.85
N TYR A 100 -13.55 -2.17 -8.98
CA TYR A 100 -14.81 -2.77 -9.36
C TYR A 100 -14.68 -3.45 -10.73
N ILE A 101 -15.39 -4.57 -10.87
CA ILE A 101 -15.68 -5.22 -12.16
C ILE A 101 -17.20 -5.29 -12.26
N GLY A 102 -17.75 -4.78 -13.37
CA GLY A 102 -19.18 -4.46 -13.46
C GLY A 102 -19.58 -3.52 -12.31
N ASP A 103 -20.66 -3.86 -11.62
CA ASP A 103 -21.17 -3.09 -10.48
C ASP A 103 -20.68 -3.57 -9.11
N ASN A 104 -19.84 -4.60 -9.05
CA ASN A 104 -19.39 -5.19 -7.79
C ASN A 104 -17.96 -4.79 -7.43
N LYS A 105 -17.74 -4.54 -6.14
CA LYS A 105 -16.45 -4.16 -5.59
C LYS A 105 -15.59 -5.40 -5.39
N ILE A 106 -14.59 -5.59 -6.25
CA ILE A 106 -13.67 -6.72 -6.17
C ILE A 106 -12.71 -6.53 -5.01
N ASP A 107 -12.00 -5.41 -4.97
CA ASP A 107 -10.97 -5.20 -3.94
C ASP A 107 -11.01 -3.77 -3.42
N THR A 108 -10.55 -3.58 -2.19
CA THR A 108 -10.45 -2.26 -1.56
C THR A 108 -9.27 -2.24 -0.61
N VAL A 109 -8.47 -1.19 -0.73
CA VAL A 109 -7.32 -0.94 0.14
C VAL A 109 -7.49 0.41 0.80
N ARG A 110 -7.55 0.40 2.14
CA ARG A 110 -7.52 1.60 2.99
C ARG A 110 -6.08 1.92 3.36
N LYS A 111 -5.75 3.20 3.46
CA LYS A 111 -4.39 3.70 3.72
C LYS A 111 -3.34 3.05 2.80
N PRO A 112 -3.50 3.15 1.47
CA PRO A 112 -2.59 2.52 0.50
C PRO A 112 -1.11 2.89 0.71
N GLY A 113 -0.79 4.07 1.24
CA GLY A 113 0.57 4.43 1.67
C GLY A 113 1.19 3.42 2.64
N ILE A 114 0.56 3.21 3.80
CA ILE A 114 1.05 2.28 4.83
C ILE A 114 0.96 0.81 4.37
N VAL A 115 -0.14 0.43 3.72
CA VAL A 115 -0.34 -0.97 3.29
C VAL A 115 0.72 -1.39 2.28
N SER A 116 0.94 -0.55 1.26
CA SER A 116 1.94 -0.82 0.22
C SER A 116 3.34 -0.81 0.81
N LEU A 117 3.63 0.10 1.75
CA LEU A 117 4.90 0.16 2.47
C LEU A 117 5.17 -1.15 3.24
N MET A 118 4.23 -1.59 4.10
CA MET A 118 4.38 -2.83 4.88
C MET A 118 4.51 -4.05 3.98
N LYS A 119 3.65 -4.17 2.95
CA LYS A 119 3.68 -5.30 2.02
C LYS A 119 4.96 -5.30 1.16
N GLY A 120 5.37 -4.14 0.66
CA GLY A 120 6.56 -4.01 -0.19
C GLY A 120 7.85 -4.24 0.56
N ILE A 121 8.02 -3.71 1.79
CA ILE A 121 9.19 -4.00 2.64
C ILE A 121 9.32 -5.52 2.87
N ALA A 122 8.21 -6.22 3.10
CA ALA A 122 8.22 -7.67 3.32
C ALA A 122 8.47 -8.50 2.04
N SER A 123 8.09 -8.01 0.86
CA SER A 123 8.02 -8.83 -0.36
C SER A 123 9.00 -8.45 -1.47
N PHE A 124 9.52 -7.23 -1.48
CA PHE A 124 10.44 -6.78 -2.52
C PHE A 124 11.85 -7.31 -2.28
N GLN A 125 12.63 -7.32 -3.36
CA GLN A 125 14.02 -7.82 -3.37
C GLN A 125 15.00 -6.67 -3.57
N THR A 126 14.60 -5.69 -4.36
CA THR A 126 15.36 -4.50 -4.67
C THR A 126 14.37 -3.36 -4.82
N ASP A 127 14.77 -2.18 -4.36
CA ASP A 127 14.06 -0.93 -4.51
C ASP A 127 14.12 -0.41 -5.96
N LYS A 128 15.21 -0.69 -6.69
CA LYS A 128 15.40 -0.34 -8.12
C LYS A 128 14.25 -0.76 -9.03
N GLN A 129 13.50 -1.81 -8.69
CA GLN A 129 12.36 -2.26 -9.48
C GLN A 129 11.18 -1.28 -9.42
N PHE A 130 11.09 -0.48 -8.36
CA PHE A 130 9.94 0.38 -8.07
C PHE A 130 10.36 1.82 -7.71
N CYS A 131 11.58 2.23 -8.06
CA CYS A 131 12.10 3.55 -7.72
C CYS A 131 11.30 4.68 -8.39
N ASP A 132 10.82 4.46 -9.61
CA ASP A 132 9.89 5.34 -10.32
C ASP A 132 8.48 5.39 -9.67
N ALA A 133 8.16 4.45 -8.78
CA ALA A 133 6.97 4.47 -7.92
C ALA A 133 7.21 5.16 -6.57
N GLY A 134 8.43 5.66 -6.32
CA GLY A 134 8.84 6.27 -5.04
C GLY A 134 9.36 5.28 -4.01
N TRP A 135 9.85 4.12 -4.44
CA TRP A 135 10.56 3.17 -3.58
C TRP A 135 12.07 3.40 -3.65
N ASP A 136 12.58 4.17 -2.69
CA ASP A 136 14.01 4.46 -2.58
C ASP A 136 14.48 4.18 -1.14
N PHE A 137 15.38 3.21 -1.00
CA PHE A 137 16.10 2.94 0.24
C PHE A 137 17.58 3.34 0.09
N ASP A 138 18.15 3.13 -1.11
CA ASP A 138 19.57 3.34 -1.41
C ASP A 138 19.88 4.67 -2.12
N ILE A 139 18.86 5.43 -2.55
CA ILE A 139 19.00 6.70 -3.27
C ILE A 139 18.59 7.87 -2.34
N LEU A 140 19.19 9.05 -2.53
CA LEU A 140 18.72 10.28 -1.88
C LEU A 140 17.25 10.53 -2.26
N ALA A 141 16.36 10.32 -1.29
CA ALA A 141 14.92 10.36 -1.46
C ALA A 141 14.46 11.63 -2.18
N GLY A 142 13.82 11.45 -3.35
CA GLY A 142 13.24 12.53 -4.14
C GLY A 142 13.93 12.78 -5.48
N GLU A 143 15.20 12.43 -5.69
CA GLU A 143 15.91 12.77 -6.95
C GLU A 143 15.30 12.15 -8.22
N ASN A 144 14.59 11.04 -8.08
CA ASN A 144 13.97 10.28 -9.16
C ASN A 144 12.47 10.57 -9.38
N THR A 145 11.75 11.02 -8.35
CA THR A 145 10.30 11.22 -8.40
C THR A 145 9.88 12.68 -8.29
N LEU A 146 10.71 13.56 -7.72
CA LEU A 146 10.47 15.00 -7.57
C LEU A 146 11.66 15.79 -8.12
N LYS A 147 11.39 16.78 -8.98
CA LYS A 147 12.40 17.72 -9.48
C LYS A 147 12.49 18.94 -8.58
N SER A 148 13.65 19.61 -8.60
CA SER A 148 13.90 20.83 -7.82
C SER A 148 12.90 21.95 -8.14
N ASN A 149 12.38 21.99 -9.37
CA ASN A 149 11.33 22.93 -9.79
C ASN A 149 9.90 22.54 -9.31
N GLY A 150 9.79 21.50 -8.48
CA GLY A 150 8.55 21.01 -7.89
C GLY A 150 7.77 20.00 -8.73
N HIS A 151 8.11 19.77 -9.99
CA HIS A 151 7.38 18.79 -10.81
C HIS A 151 7.70 17.36 -10.36
N PHE A 152 6.67 16.53 -10.28
CA PHE A 152 6.82 15.12 -9.96
C PHE A 152 6.09 14.25 -10.97
N GLN A 153 6.60 13.04 -11.14
CA GLN A 153 5.96 11.96 -11.88
C GLN A 153 6.28 10.66 -11.16
N VAL A 154 5.26 9.85 -10.92
CA VAL A 154 5.44 8.48 -10.42
C VAL A 154 4.63 7.49 -11.22
N MET A 155 5.19 6.29 -11.41
CA MET A 155 4.58 5.18 -12.11
C MET A 155 4.47 3.99 -11.16
N ILE A 156 3.28 3.78 -10.60
CA ILE A 156 3.05 2.82 -9.53
C ILE A 156 2.36 1.57 -10.10
N PRO A 157 3.00 0.39 -10.11
CA PRO A 157 2.32 -0.83 -10.54
C PRO A 157 1.18 -1.16 -9.57
N LEU A 158 -0.02 -1.44 -10.06
CA LEU A 158 -1.15 -1.73 -9.16
C LEU A 158 -0.95 -2.99 -8.31
N SER A 159 -0.09 -3.90 -8.77
CA SER A 159 0.32 -5.08 -8.00
C SER A 159 1.06 -4.75 -6.71
N THR A 160 1.54 -3.51 -6.52
CA THR A 160 2.15 -3.07 -5.25
C THR A 160 1.15 -2.43 -4.30
N ILE A 161 -0.06 -2.12 -4.77
CA ILE A 161 -1.09 -1.39 -4.02
C ILE A 161 -2.16 -2.33 -3.50
N MET A 162 -2.59 -3.30 -4.31
CA MET A 162 -3.76 -4.13 -4.04
C MET A 162 -3.52 -5.61 -4.38
N GLY A 163 -4.13 -6.48 -3.58
CA GLY A 163 -3.96 -7.93 -3.66
C GLY A 163 -4.52 -8.55 -4.93
N PHE A 164 -5.66 -8.06 -5.42
CA PHE A 164 -6.23 -8.52 -6.70
C PHE A 164 -5.25 -8.37 -7.86
N PHE A 165 -4.62 -7.20 -7.96
CA PHE A 165 -3.64 -6.90 -9.01
C PHE A 165 -2.34 -7.67 -8.83
N GLU A 166 -1.98 -8.06 -7.61
CA GLU A 166 -0.79 -8.88 -7.37
C GLU A 166 -1.00 -10.35 -7.80
N ASP A 167 -2.14 -10.93 -7.43
CA ASP A 167 -2.41 -12.36 -7.55
C ASP A 167 -3.11 -12.77 -8.85
N HIS A 168 -3.98 -11.91 -9.41
CA HIS A 168 -4.71 -12.22 -10.64
C HIS A 168 -3.79 -12.13 -11.86
N LYS A 169 -3.16 -13.25 -12.22
CA LYS A 169 -2.22 -13.35 -13.35
C LYS A 169 -2.90 -13.52 -14.71
N SER A 170 -4.21 -13.75 -14.73
CA SER A 170 -4.97 -13.98 -15.97
C SER A 170 -5.52 -12.67 -16.55
N TYR A 171 -6.35 -12.81 -17.57
CA TYR A 171 -7.02 -11.73 -18.27
C TYR A 171 -8.45 -11.52 -17.75
N ILE A 172 -8.94 -10.29 -17.89
CA ILE A 172 -10.37 -9.98 -17.77
C ILE A 172 -10.94 -9.83 -19.16
N TYR A 173 -12.01 -10.57 -19.44
CA TYR A 173 -12.69 -10.55 -20.73
C TYR A 173 -13.99 -9.78 -20.64
N ASN A 174 -14.18 -8.80 -21.51
CA ASN A 174 -15.47 -8.20 -21.81
C ASN A 174 -16.25 -7.70 -20.57
N MET A 175 -15.55 -7.05 -19.64
CA MET A 175 -16.16 -6.47 -18.44
C MET A 175 -15.77 -5.01 -18.27
N VAL A 176 -16.75 -4.19 -17.89
CA VAL A 176 -16.51 -2.83 -17.41
C VAL A 176 -15.67 -2.90 -16.14
N GLN A 177 -14.64 -2.07 -16.07
CA GLN A 177 -13.77 -1.97 -14.89
C GLN A 177 -13.79 -0.53 -14.39
N LYS A 178 -13.80 -0.35 -13.07
CA LYS A 178 -13.82 0.98 -12.46
C LYS A 178 -12.89 1.01 -11.25
N MET A 179 -12.03 2.01 -11.20
CA MET A 179 -11.28 2.35 -9.99
C MET A 179 -11.82 3.64 -9.40
N VAL A 180 -12.00 3.69 -8.08
CA VAL A 180 -12.41 4.89 -7.36
C VAL A 180 -11.34 5.25 -6.35
N PHE A 181 -10.81 6.46 -6.49
CA PHE A 181 -9.78 7.00 -5.62
C PHE A 181 -10.43 7.98 -4.64
N TYR A 182 -10.18 7.80 -3.35
CA TYR A 182 -10.62 8.70 -2.30
C TYR A 182 -9.41 9.49 -1.81
N LYS A 183 -9.42 10.81 -2.01
CA LYS A 183 -8.31 11.70 -1.69
C LYS A 183 -8.20 11.86 -0.17
N ALA A 184 -7.00 11.64 0.39
CA ALA A 184 -6.73 11.93 1.79
C ALA A 184 -6.57 13.43 2.00
N ALA A 185 -7.23 13.96 3.04
CA ALA A 185 -7.01 15.33 3.51
C ALA A 185 -5.61 15.51 4.10
N ASN A 186 -5.02 16.69 3.90
CA ASN A 186 -3.73 17.08 4.50
C ASN A 186 -2.57 16.09 4.25
N SER A 187 -2.64 15.35 3.13
CA SER A 187 -1.71 14.27 2.77
C SER A 187 -0.23 14.68 2.74
N GLY A 188 0.09 15.95 2.51
CA GLY A 188 1.48 16.42 2.40
C GLY A 188 2.36 16.09 3.61
N LYS A 189 1.80 16.10 4.83
CA LYS A 189 2.55 15.75 6.06
C LYS A 189 2.91 14.27 6.17
N ASN A 190 2.28 13.42 5.36
CA ASN A 190 2.54 11.98 5.28
C ASN A 190 3.25 11.61 3.97
N ILE A 191 3.59 12.58 3.13
CA ILE A 191 4.33 12.36 1.89
C ILE A 191 5.76 12.88 2.03
N PHE A 192 5.93 13.98 2.75
CA PHE A 192 7.21 14.67 2.85
C PHE A 192 7.74 14.69 4.28
N GLN A 193 9.02 14.38 4.41
CA GLN A 193 9.83 14.70 5.58
C GLN A 193 10.58 16.01 5.34
N MET A 194 10.59 16.88 6.34
CA MET A 194 11.14 18.22 6.36
C MET A 194 12.21 18.35 7.45
N PHE A 195 13.35 18.98 7.14
CA PHE A 195 14.51 19.10 8.03
C PHE A 195 14.88 20.56 8.36
N GLY A 196 15.19 20.86 9.61
CA GLY A 196 15.50 22.22 10.06
C GLY A 196 14.27 23.02 10.49
N ASP A 197 14.37 24.35 10.55
CA ASP A 197 13.26 25.20 10.99
C ASP A 197 12.21 25.36 9.88
N TYR A 198 11.20 24.49 9.95
CA TYR A 198 10.10 24.41 9.01
C TYR A 198 8.81 25.07 9.50
N ALA A 199 8.81 25.73 10.65
CA ALA A 199 7.61 26.35 11.24
C ALA A 199 6.95 27.36 10.28
N ASN A 200 7.77 27.99 9.43
CA ASN A 200 7.35 29.03 8.51
C ASN A 200 7.06 28.53 7.09
N TYR A 201 7.17 27.23 6.82
CA TYR A 201 6.98 26.70 5.47
C TYR A 201 5.62 26.01 5.32
N LYS A 202 5.01 26.17 4.14
CA LYS A 202 3.77 25.52 3.73
C LYS A 202 3.98 24.77 2.43
N LEU A 203 3.50 23.52 2.40
CA LEU A 203 3.57 22.66 1.23
C LEU A 203 2.18 22.50 0.62
N LYS A 204 2.09 22.72 -0.69
CA LYS A 204 0.90 22.45 -1.49
C LYS A 204 1.25 21.44 -2.58
N ILE A 205 0.42 20.40 -2.72
CA ILE A 205 0.51 19.44 -3.82
C ILE A 205 -0.61 19.77 -4.79
N ASP A 206 -0.27 19.93 -6.06
CA ASP A 206 -1.19 20.11 -7.17
C ASP A 206 -1.10 18.88 -8.07
N LEU A 207 -2.06 17.97 -7.96
CA LEU A 207 -2.20 16.78 -8.80
C LEU A 207 -2.85 17.20 -10.12
N ARG A 208 -2.11 17.03 -11.22
CA ARG A 208 -2.51 17.49 -12.56
C ARG A 208 -3.06 16.36 -13.41
N ASP A 209 -2.40 15.21 -13.37
CA ASP A 209 -2.83 14.02 -14.09
C ASP A 209 -2.85 12.81 -13.15
N VAL A 210 -3.95 12.06 -13.23
CA VAL A 210 -4.07 10.70 -12.70
C VAL A 210 -4.44 9.82 -13.87
N ILE A 211 -3.54 8.91 -14.24
CA ILE A 211 -3.68 8.10 -15.45
C ILE A 211 -3.56 6.64 -15.06
N LEU A 212 -4.58 5.85 -15.40
CA LEU A 212 -4.52 4.41 -15.31
C LEU A 212 -4.03 3.86 -16.65
N LYS A 213 -2.83 3.29 -16.69
CA LYS A 213 -2.24 2.66 -17.88
C LYS A 213 -2.59 1.19 -17.89
N VAL A 214 -3.60 0.84 -18.69
CA VAL A 214 -4.15 -0.52 -18.74
C VAL A 214 -3.66 -1.23 -19.99
N PRO A 215 -3.07 -2.42 -19.87
CA PRO A 215 -2.69 -3.22 -21.03
C PRO A 215 -3.92 -3.87 -21.66
N HIS A 216 -4.13 -3.59 -22.94
CA HIS A 216 -5.07 -4.32 -23.79
C HIS A 216 -4.35 -5.46 -24.49
N VAL A 217 -5.02 -6.60 -24.54
CA VAL A 217 -4.48 -7.84 -25.08
C VAL A 217 -5.33 -8.26 -26.27
N LYS A 218 -4.70 -8.51 -27.42
CA LYS A 218 -5.35 -9.20 -28.54
C LYS A 218 -4.71 -10.57 -28.65
N PHE A 219 -5.54 -11.60 -28.69
CA PHE A 219 -5.07 -12.95 -28.91
C PHE A 219 -4.98 -13.27 -30.40
N ASP A 220 -4.34 -14.39 -30.73
CA ASP A 220 -4.46 -14.98 -32.06
C ASP A 220 -5.92 -15.36 -32.38
N LEU A 221 -6.19 -15.66 -33.67
CA LEU A 221 -7.55 -15.96 -34.13
C LEU A 221 -8.12 -17.23 -33.47
N GLU A 222 -7.28 -18.23 -33.23
CA GLU A 222 -7.70 -19.51 -32.63
C GLU A 222 -8.19 -19.29 -31.19
N HIS A 223 -7.41 -18.60 -30.37
CA HIS A 223 -7.71 -18.33 -28.98
C HIS A 223 -8.85 -17.31 -28.84
N THR A 224 -8.89 -16.28 -29.70
CA THR A 224 -10.02 -15.36 -29.76
C THR A 224 -11.34 -16.10 -30.03
N THR A 225 -11.32 -17.09 -30.94
CA THR A 225 -12.49 -17.93 -31.23
C THR A 225 -12.88 -18.80 -30.04
N LYS A 226 -11.90 -19.37 -29.32
CA LYS A 226 -12.15 -20.14 -28.09
C LYS A 226 -12.82 -19.30 -27.01
N VAL A 227 -12.27 -18.13 -26.70
CA VAL A 227 -12.83 -17.20 -25.70
C VAL A 227 -14.24 -16.76 -26.08
N ARG A 228 -14.50 -16.42 -27.35
CA ARG A 228 -15.85 -16.07 -27.81
C ARG A 228 -16.85 -17.21 -27.63
N ASN A 229 -16.45 -18.44 -27.93
CA ASN A 229 -17.29 -19.62 -27.75
C ASN A 229 -17.58 -19.90 -26.25
N GLU A 230 -16.61 -19.66 -25.36
CA GLU A 230 -16.82 -19.75 -23.91
C GLU A 230 -17.80 -18.69 -23.42
N ILE A 231 -17.64 -17.44 -23.83
CA ILE A 231 -18.55 -16.34 -23.49
C ILE A 231 -19.97 -16.63 -23.98
N ALA A 232 -20.12 -17.09 -25.24
CA ALA A 232 -21.43 -17.45 -25.79
C ALA A 232 -22.13 -18.59 -25.04
N LYS A 233 -21.36 -19.48 -24.40
CA LYS A 233 -21.87 -20.54 -23.52
C LYS A 233 -22.13 -20.08 -22.09
N ASN A 234 -22.00 -18.79 -21.81
CA ASN A 234 -22.09 -18.21 -20.47
C ASN A 234 -21.09 -18.84 -19.48
N CYS A 235 -19.89 -19.19 -19.96
CA CYS A 235 -18.82 -19.66 -19.08
C CYS A 235 -18.46 -18.57 -18.09
N LYS A 236 -18.38 -18.97 -16.81
CA LYS A 236 -18.01 -18.09 -15.71
C LYS A 236 -16.52 -18.17 -15.45
N TYR A 237 -15.91 -17.04 -15.14
CA TYR A 237 -14.48 -16.94 -14.85
C TYR A 237 -14.27 -16.65 -13.37
N GLU A 238 -13.38 -17.44 -12.75
CA GLU A 238 -13.05 -17.31 -11.35
C GLU A 238 -11.88 -16.33 -11.14
N LEU A 239 -12.04 -15.47 -10.15
CA LEU A 239 -11.08 -14.49 -9.68
C LEU A 239 -10.64 -14.90 -8.28
N ARG A 240 -9.46 -15.51 -8.15
CA ARG A 240 -8.85 -15.83 -6.84
C ARG A 240 -7.72 -14.85 -6.55
N TYR A 241 -7.71 -14.29 -5.35
CA TYR A 241 -6.70 -13.33 -4.93
C TYR A 241 -6.64 -13.24 -3.41
N ARG A 242 -5.55 -12.68 -2.88
CA ARG A 242 -5.41 -12.41 -1.46
C ARG A 242 -5.58 -10.93 -1.19
N ARG A 243 -6.71 -10.55 -0.60
CA ARG A 243 -7.04 -9.18 -0.25
C ARG A 243 -6.19 -8.69 0.94
N TRP A 244 -5.84 -7.40 0.92
CA TRP A 244 -5.07 -6.76 2.00
C TRP A 244 -6.00 -5.88 2.84
N PHE A 245 -6.32 -6.37 4.02
CA PHE A 245 -7.24 -5.70 4.93
C PHE A 245 -6.46 -4.96 6.03
N TYR A 246 -6.58 -3.64 6.03
CA TYR A 246 -5.84 -2.76 6.94
C TYR A 246 -6.69 -2.28 8.11
N ASN A 247 -6.10 -2.31 9.31
CA ASN A 247 -6.60 -1.63 10.49
C ASN A 247 -5.46 -0.96 11.25
N SER A 248 -5.80 0.02 12.10
CA SER A 248 -4.86 0.64 13.02
C SER A 248 -5.51 1.07 14.31
N ILE A 249 -4.73 1.14 15.38
CA ILE A 249 -5.17 1.58 16.70
C ILE A 249 -4.03 2.31 17.43
N THR A 250 -4.39 3.24 18.31
CA THR A 250 -3.45 3.82 19.29
C THR A 250 -3.76 3.21 20.65
N PRO A 251 -2.95 2.25 21.13
CA PRO A 251 -3.19 1.62 22.43
C PRO A 251 -3.00 2.63 23.57
N ALA A 252 -3.66 2.37 24.69
CA ALA A 252 -3.37 3.09 25.93
C ALA A 252 -1.95 2.77 26.42
N SER A 253 -1.38 3.67 27.23
CA SER A 253 -0.09 3.42 27.88
C SER A 253 -0.18 2.17 28.76
N GLY A 254 0.79 1.28 28.61
CA GLY A 254 0.89 0.03 29.37
C GLY A 254 1.98 -0.86 28.81
N MET A 255 2.27 -1.94 29.53
CA MET A 255 3.24 -2.96 29.12
C MET A 255 2.59 -4.08 28.32
N ASP A 256 1.26 -4.23 28.35
CA ASP A 256 0.54 -5.24 27.60
C ASP A 256 -0.69 -4.64 26.92
N PHE A 257 -1.06 -5.18 25.76
CA PHE A 257 -2.27 -4.81 25.04
C PHE A 257 -2.83 -5.98 24.24
N THR A 258 -4.14 -6.16 24.29
CA THR A 258 -4.85 -7.13 23.44
C THR A 258 -5.71 -6.37 22.46
N TRP A 259 -5.55 -6.68 21.17
CA TRP A 259 -6.31 -6.09 20.09
C TRP A 259 -7.22 -7.13 19.45
N ASP A 260 -8.53 -6.97 19.67
CA ASP A 260 -9.56 -7.71 18.93
C ASP A 260 -9.77 -7.05 17.55
N LEU A 261 -9.52 -7.79 16.48
CA LEU A 261 -9.75 -7.33 15.11
C LEU A 261 -11.15 -7.75 14.62
N PRO A 262 -11.72 -7.03 13.63
CA PRO A 262 -13.00 -7.39 13.04
C PRO A 262 -13.01 -8.82 12.50
N VAL A 263 -14.10 -9.53 12.77
CA VAL A 263 -14.29 -10.90 12.29
C VAL A 263 -14.38 -10.95 10.77
N SER A 264 -13.79 -11.98 10.17
CA SER A 264 -13.78 -12.21 8.72
C SER A 264 -14.27 -13.62 8.40
N TYR A 265 -15.02 -13.78 7.30
CA TYR A 265 -15.33 -15.11 6.76
C TYR A 265 -14.17 -15.68 5.93
N ALA A 266 -13.26 -14.82 5.51
CA ALA A 266 -12.11 -15.17 4.69
C ALA A 266 -10.93 -15.60 5.55
N LYS A 267 -10.25 -16.68 5.10
CA LYS A 267 -9.07 -17.26 5.76
C LYS A 267 -7.90 -16.27 5.80
N THR A 268 -7.51 -15.83 6.99
CA THR A 268 -6.32 -14.99 7.21
C THR A 268 -5.05 -15.82 7.04
N LYS A 269 -4.25 -15.54 6.01
CA LYS A 269 -2.99 -16.22 5.72
C LYS A 269 -1.80 -15.62 6.45
N PHE A 270 -1.73 -14.29 6.50
CA PHE A 270 -0.63 -13.57 7.12
C PHE A 270 -1.13 -12.33 7.82
N ILE A 271 -0.39 -11.89 8.84
CA ILE A 271 -0.62 -10.63 9.52
C ILE A 271 0.72 -9.90 9.59
N LEU A 272 0.79 -8.75 8.95
CA LEU A 272 1.93 -7.84 9.00
C LEU A 272 1.61 -6.77 10.06
N ILE A 273 2.50 -6.55 11.02
CA ILE A 273 2.29 -5.59 12.12
C ILE A 273 3.50 -4.68 12.22
N ALA A 274 3.24 -3.38 12.34
CA ALA A 274 4.27 -2.37 12.55
C ALA A 274 3.81 -1.30 13.53
N PHE A 275 4.76 -0.64 14.18
CA PHE A 275 4.48 0.49 15.07
C PHE A 275 5.08 1.77 14.49
N GLN A 276 4.38 2.89 14.69
CA GLN A 276 4.90 4.23 14.40
C GLN A 276 4.73 5.12 15.62
N VAL A 277 5.83 5.57 16.21
CA VAL A 277 5.80 6.50 17.34
C VAL A 277 5.74 7.93 16.79
N ASP A 278 4.58 8.55 16.93
CA ASP A 278 4.46 10.01 16.77
C ASP A 278 4.85 10.53 15.35
N ARG A 279 4.72 9.69 14.31
CA ARG A 279 5.10 10.01 12.92
C ARG A 279 3.95 10.53 12.06
N MET A 280 2.76 9.96 12.22
CA MET A 280 1.59 10.30 11.39
C MET A 280 1.20 11.76 11.54
N ASN A 281 0.96 12.42 10.40
CA ASN A 281 0.65 13.83 10.27
C ASN A 281 1.74 14.78 10.81
N LYS A 282 3.01 14.32 10.86
CA LYS A 282 4.16 15.13 11.25
C LYS A 282 5.17 15.22 10.11
N SER A 283 5.31 16.42 9.55
CA SER A 283 6.27 16.65 8.47
C SER A 283 7.73 16.57 8.94
N THR A 284 8.04 16.64 10.23
CA THR A 284 9.43 16.50 10.74
C THR A 284 9.86 15.04 10.89
N ALA A 285 8.91 14.11 10.85
CA ALA A 285 9.15 12.68 11.01
C ALA A 285 9.02 11.94 9.68
N ASP A 286 9.83 10.91 9.52
CA ASP A 286 9.75 10.03 8.36
C ASP A 286 8.64 9.00 8.58
N VAL A 287 7.56 9.08 7.78
CA VAL A 287 6.43 8.15 7.87
C VAL A 287 6.70 6.80 7.21
N SER A 288 7.80 6.65 6.47
CA SER A 288 8.15 5.34 5.91
C SER A 288 8.83 4.40 6.91
N LYS A 289 9.17 4.92 8.10
CA LYS A 289 9.87 4.18 9.14
C LYS A 289 8.92 3.62 10.19
N PHE A 290 9.34 2.52 10.77
CA PHE A 290 8.67 1.85 11.88
C PHE A 290 9.57 1.79 13.10
N ASP A 291 8.96 1.60 14.26
CA ASP A 291 9.61 1.57 15.56
C ASP A 291 9.39 0.21 16.21
N LEU A 292 10.37 -0.32 16.96
CA LEU A 292 10.24 -1.61 17.62
C LEU A 292 9.54 -1.51 18.98
N CYS A 293 9.47 -0.29 19.54
CA CYS A 293 8.77 0.05 20.78
C CYS A 293 9.14 -0.83 21.99
N ASN A 294 10.37 -1.37 22.05
CA ASN A 294 10.81 -2.30 23.10
C ASN A 294 9.86 -3.53 23.27
N LEU A 295 9.34 -4.02 22.14
CA LEU A 295 8.50 -5.21 22.07
C LEU A 295 9.21 -6.42 22.68
N GLU A 296 8.52 -7.13 23.56
CA GLU A 296 8.94 -8.41 24.13
C GLU A 296 8.20 -9.57 23.46
N ASN A 297 6.90 -9.45 23.26
CA ASN A 297 6.08 -10.51 22.70
C ASN A 297 5.01 -9.99 21.74
N CYS A 298 4.77 -10.75 20.69
CA CYS A 298 3.66 -10.52 19.76
C CYS A 298 3.14 -11.87 19.27
N GLN A 299 1.89 -12.18 19.61
CA GLN A 299 1.23 -13.43 19.22
C GLN A 299 -0.18 -13.16 18.69
N VAL A 300 -0.58 -13.94 17.70
CA VAL A 300 -1.94 -13.91 17.14
C VAL A 300 -2.67 -15.15 17.61
N LEU A 301 -3.87 -14.98 18.16
CA LEU A 301 -4.80 -16.06 18.42
C LEU A 301 -5.88 -16.08 17.35
N LEU A 302 -6.01 -17.21 16.66
CA LEU A 302 -7.08 -17.45 15.70
C LEU A 302 -8.13 -18.38 16.32
N ASN A 303 -9.40 -17.97 16.21
CA ASN A 303 -10.59 -18.72 16.64
C ASN A 303 -10.56 -19.18 18.10
N ASN A 304 -9.90 -18.39 18.96
CA ASN A 304 -9.66 -18.74 20.37
C ASN A 304 -9.06 -20.14 20.57
N ASN A 305 -8.29 -20.63 19.60
CA ASN A 305 -7.81 -22.00 19.58
C ASN A 305 -6.28 -22.09 19.46
N VAL A 306 -5.71 -21.49 18.41
CA VAL A 306 -4.28 -21.64 18.10
C VAL A 306 -3.55 -20.30 18.12
N TYR A 307 -2.43 -20.26 18.84
CA TYR A 307 -1.50 -19.14 18.87
C TYR A 307 -0.45 -19.24 17.75
N TYR A 308 -0.15 -18.09 17.14
CA TYR A 308 0.88 -17.92 16.12
C TYR A 308 1.80 -16.74 16.49
N PRO A 309 3.10 -16.97 16.75
CA PRO A 309 3.69 -18.28 17.07
C PRO A 309 3.09 -18.88 18.35
N HIS A 310 3.26 -20.20 18.54
CA HIS A 310 2.77 -20.90 19.73
C HIS A 310 3.49 -20.42 21.00
N GLU A 311 4.82 -20.37 20.94
CA GLU A 311 5.65 -19.87 22.04
C GLU A 311 5.82 -18.35 21.96
N PRO A 312 5.87 -17.65 23.11
CA PRO A 312 6.23 -16.24 23.16
C PRO A 312 7.60 -15.96 22.53
N LEU A 313 7.75 -14.80 21.88
CA LEU A 313 8.98 -14.43 21.19
C LEU A 313 10.12 -14.06 22.16
N ASN A 314 9.79 -13.56 23.37
CA ASN A 314 10.73 -13.14 24.41
C ASN A 314 11.87 -12.25 23.88
N LEU A 315 11.53 -11.27 23.05
CA LEU A 315 12.48 -10.40 22.36
C LEU A 315 13.21 -9.49 23.34
N ASN A 316 14.50 -9.23 23.11
CA ASN A 316 15.26 -8.19 23.81
C ASN A 316 16.36 -7.65 22.90
N VAL A 317 16.26 -6.37 22.53
CA VAL A 317 17.24 -5.71 21.66
C VAL A 317 18.61 -5.64 22.31
N ASN A 318 18.66 -5.34 23.62
CA ASN A 318 19.91 -5.17 24.37
C ASN A 318 20.68 -6.50 24.51
N ASP A 319 19.94 -7.62 24.61
CA ASP A 319 20.52 -8.96 24.66
C ASP A 319 20.75 -9.56 23.26
N HIS A 320 20.56 -8.80 22.19
CA HIS A 320 20.61 -9.29 20.81
C HIS A 320 19.60 -10.43 20.49
N ARG A 321 18.52 -10.53 21.27
CA ARG A 321 17.45 -11.54 21.13
C ARG A 321 16.33 -11.06 20.19
N CYS A 322 16.66 -10.74 18.95
CA CYS A 322 15.68 -10.33 17.92
C CYS A 322 15.76 -11.14 16.60
N GLY A 323 16.59 -12.18 16.56
CA GLY A 323 16.79 -13.01 15.37
C GLY A 323 15.53 -13.75 14.92
N SER A 324 14.65 -14.17 15.85
CA SER A 324 13.36 -14.79 15.54
C SER A 324 12.46 -13.86 14.74
N LEU A 325 12.37 -12.59 15.15
CA LEU A 325 11.58 -11.57 14.46
C LEU A 325 12.07 -11.32 13.03
N TYR A 326 13.40 -11.20 12.82
CA TYR A 326 13.94 -11.05 11.48
C TYR A 326 13.79 -12.31 10.62
N ASN A 327 13.88 -13.50 11.22
CA ASN A 327 13.62 -14.76 10.51
C ASN A 327 12.16 -14.86 10.04
N MET A 328 11.20 -14.44 10.87
CA MET A 328 9.79 -14.36 10.48
C MET A 328 9.60 -13.40 9.29
N PHE A 329 10.20 -12.20 9.39
CA PHE A 329 10.19 -11.20 8.32
C PHE A 329 10.75 -11.73 6.99
N LYS A 330 11.98 -12.23 6.96
CA LYS A 330 12.65 -12.63 5.72
C LYS A 330 12.03 -13.86 5.05
N ARG A 331 11.39 -14.76 5.82
CA ARG A 331 10.71 -15.95 5.30
C ARG A 331 9.36 -15.64 4.63
N PHE A 332 8.77 -14.48 4.92
CA PHE A 332 7.47 -14.09 4.37
C PHE A 332 7.43 -14.21 2.85
N LYS A 333 8.44 -13.68 2.16
CA LYS A 333 8.48 -13.65 0.70
C LYS A 333 8.43 -15.06 0.09
N ALA A 334 9.23 -15.99 0.61
CA ALA A 334 9.27 -17.38 0.15
C ALA A 334 7.91 -18.07 0.37
N SER A 335 7.36 -17.96 1.59
CA SER A 335 6.05 -18.50 1.96
C SER A 335 4.92 -17.91 1.11
N TYR A 336 4.87 -16.58 0.97
CA TYR A 336 3.83 -15.85 0.27
C TYR A 336 3.82 -16.15 -1.24
N TYR A 337 4.97 -16.28 -1.90
CA TYR A 337 5.00 -16.57 -3.35
C TYR A 337 5.06 -18.06 -3.69
N SER A 338 4.96 -18.94 -2.69
CA SER A 338 5.14 -20.39 -2.85
C SER A 338 6.42 -20.73 -3.62
N LYS A 339 7.48 -19.97 -3.30
CA LYS A 339 8.82 -20.20 -3.81
C LYS A 339 9.60 -20.78 -2.65
N ASP A 340 9.80 -22.09 -2.64
CA ASP A 340 10.76 -22.76 -1.76
C ASP A 340 12.18 -22.41 -2.23
N ASP A 341 12.54 -21.14 -2.15
CA ASP A 341 13.83 -20.61 -2.57
C ASP A 341 14.42 -19.72 -1.48
N ASP A 342 15.27 -20.33 -0.65
CA ASP A 342 16.01 -19.66 0.41
C ASP A 342 17.01 -18.61 -0.11
N ARG A 343 17.20 -18.51 -1.44
CA ARG A 343 18.04 -17.49 -2.08
C ARG A 343 17.32 -16.16 -2.27
N LEU A 344 16.03 -16.07 -1.94
CA LEU A 344 15.29 -14.81 -2.00
C LEU A 344 15.83 -13.84 -0.94
N GLN A 345 16.63 -12.88 -1.37
CA GLN A 345 17.18 -11.85 -0.50
C GLN A 345 16.07 -10.91 0.00
N PRO A 346 16.06 -10.56 1.30
CA PRO A 346 15.16 -9.54 1.83
C PRO A 346 15.59 -8.16 1.31
N LEU A 347 14.62 -7.24 1.18
CA LEU A 347 14.89 -5.85 0.80
C LEU A 347 15.81 -5.13 1.81
N VAL A 348 15.69 -5.47 3.09
CA VAL A 348 16.35 -4.77 4.21
C VAL A 348 17.23 -5.74 5.00
N GLY A 349 18.47 -5.33 5.30
CA GLY A 349 19.39 -6.06 6.17
C GLY A 349 18.98 -6.03 7.64
N TYR A 350 19.56 -6.90 8.47
CA TYR A 350 19.17 -7.06 9.88
C TYR A 350 19.23 -5.76 10.71
N THR A 351 20.30 -4.97 10.54
CA THR A 351 20.48 -3.72 11.30
C THR A 351 19.44 -2.66 10.92
N ASP A 352 19.23 -2.43 9.62
CA ASP A 352 18.22 -1.49 9.15
C ASP A 352 16.79 -1.97 9.47
N PHE A 353 16.57 -3.29 9.46
CA PHE A 353 15.31 -3.87 9.91
C PHE A 353 15.02 -3.49 11.36
N LEU A 354 15.94 -3.71 12.30
CA LEU A 354 15.68 -3.39 13.71
C LEU A 354 15.57 -1.88 14.00
N THR A 355 16.28 -1.05 13.24
CA THR A 355 16.42 0.39 13.54
C THR A 355 15.49 1.30 12.74
N LYS A 356 15.01 0.86 11.58
CA LYS A 356 14.21 1.69 10.65
C LYS A 356 12.93 1.02 10.18
N TYR A 357 12.94 -0.30 10.01
CA TYR A 357 11.83 -1.04 9.39
C TYR A 357 11.41 -2.31 10.15
N PRO A 358 11.24 -2.27 11.50
CA PRO A 358 10.80 -3.43 12.25
C PRO A 358 9.37 -3.76 11.82
N LEU A 359 9.23 -4.94 11.22
CA LEU A 359 7.96 -5.46 10.72
C LEU A 359 7.78 -6.88 11.23
N ILE A 360 6.74 -7.07 12.03
CA ILE A 360 6.39 -8.38 12.58
C ILE A 360 5.52 -9.08 11.53
N VAL A 361 5.95 -10.27 11.09
CA VAL A 361 5.21 -11.04 10.09
C VAL A 361 4.81 -12.37 10.68
N ILE A 362 3.52 -12.52 10.98
CA ILE A 362 2.96 -13.75 11.53
C ILE A 362 2.33 -14.56 10.40
N ASP A 363 2.90 -15.75 10.16
CA ASP A 363 2.41 -16.70 9.16
C ASP A 363 1.36 -17.63 9.80
N CYS A 364 0.11 -17.49 9.35
CA CYS A 364 -1.01 -18.33 9.73
C CYS A 364 -1.46 -19.23 8.56
N SER A 365 -0.71 -19.31 7.47
CA SER A 365 -1.18 -19.83 6.17
C SER A 365 -1.52 -21.32 6.18
N HIS A 366 -0.88 -22.08 7.10
CA HIS A 366 -1.01 -23.52 7.29
C HIS A 366 -2.17 -23.95 8.22
N GLN A 367 -3.12 -23.05 8.51
CA GLN A 367 -4.37 -23.43 9.19
C GLN A 367 -5.06 -24.61 8.49
N PRO A 368 -5.72 -25.53 9.24
CA PRO A 368 -6.46 -26.64 8.66
C PRO A 368 -7.51 -26.15 7.64
N SER A 369 -7.77 -26.96 6.62
CA SER A 369 -8.79 -26.69 5.60
C SER A 369 -10.21 -26.72 6.17
N VAL A 370 -10.41 -27.37 7.33
CA VAL A 370 -11.68 -27.41 8.06
C VAL A 370 -11.81 -26.17 8.94
N LEU A 371 -11.90 -25.00 8.33
CA LEU A 371 -12.64 -23.89 8.91
C LEU A 371 -13.95 -23.85 8.15
N LYS A 372 -14.90 -24.68 8.59
CA LYS A 372 -16.32 -24.53 8.21
C LYS A 372 -16.66 -23.05 8.33
N GLU A 373 -17.29 -22.46 7.33
CA GLU A 373 -18.09 -21.22 7.30
C GLU A 373 -18.38 -20.57 8.66
N SER A 374 -17.34 -20.12 9.37
CA SER A 374 -17.43 -19.62 10.72
C SER A 374 -16.55 -18.38 10.79
N LEU A 375 -17.06 -17.40 11.51
CA LEU A 375 -16.41 -16.13 11.70
C LEU A 375 -15.03 -16.35 12.30
N ILE A 376 -13.99 -15.90 11.59
CA ILE A 376 -12.64 -15.94 12.10
C ILE A 376 -12.50 -14.84 13.15
N ASN A 377 -12.36 -15.25 14.42
CA ASN A 377 -12.00 -14.35 15.50
C ASN A 377 -10.47 -14.23 15.55
N LEU A 378 -9.96 -13.01 15.43
CA LEU A 378 -8.53 -12.73 15.42
C LEU A 378 -8.21 -11.76 16.55
N LYS A 379 -7.35 -12.20 17.46
CA LYS A 379 -6.80 -11.36 18.53
C LYS A 379 -5.30 -11.26 18.38
N ILE A 380 -4.75 -10.06 18.59
CA ILE A 380 -3.30 -9.85 18.67
C ILE A 380 -2.95 -9.49 20.10
N PHE A 381 -2.03 -10.23 20.68
CA PHE A 381 -1.47 -10.00 22.00
C PHE A 381 -0.09 -9.36 21.86
N PHE A 382 0.08 -8.22 22.51
CA PHE A 382 1.34 -7.51 22.61
C PHE A 382 1.81 -7.48 24.06
N GLY A 383 3.12 -7.68 24.24
CA GLY A 383 3.83 -7.41 25.48
C GLY A 383 5.09 -6.61 25.19
N TRP A 384 5.35 -5.58 26.00
CA TRP A 384 6.49 -4.67 25.91
C TRP A 384 7.27 -4.71 27.21
N ARG A 385 8.60 -4.54 27.12
CA ARG A 385 9.48 -4.54 28.31
C ARG A 385 9.32 -3.30 29.18
N GLU A 386 8.69 -2.26 28.64
CA GLU A 386 8.36 -1.02 29.31
C GLU A 386 7.04 -0.49 28.75
N ASN A 387 6.49 0.56 29.38
CA ASN A 387 5.29 1.19 28.87
C ASN A 387 5.49 1.66 27.44
N ILE A 388 4.56 1.30 26.55
CA ILE A 388 4.58 1.76 25.17
C ILE A 388 4.62 3.29 25.12
N GLN A 389 5.43 3.84 24.21
CA GLN A 389 5.60 5.29 24.08
C GLN A 389 4.26 5.97 23.71
N PRO A 390 3.97 7.17 24.24
CA PRO A 390 2.78 7.92 23.85
C PRO A 390 2.71 8.16 22.35
N ASN A 391 1.49 8.29 21.81
CA ASN A 391 1.24 8.51 20.38
C ASN A 391 1.78 7.41 19.46
N THR A 392 1.98 6.19 19.98
CA THR A 392 2.29 5.04 19.14
C THR A 392 1.04 4.59 18.38
N MET A 393 1.14 4.54 17.05
CA MET A 393 0.13 3.91 16.20
C MET A 393 0.57 2.48 15.87
N VAL A 394 -0.32 1.52 16.14
CA VAL A 394 -0.16 0.13 15.74
C VAL A 394 -0.89 -0.06 14.41
N HIS A 395 -0.18 -0.54 13.40
CA HIS A 395 -0.72 -0.86 12.08
C HIS A 395 -0.77 -2.37 11.90
N ALA A 396 -1.89 -2.89 11.39
CA ALA A 396 -2.02 -4.30 11.00
C ALA A 396 -2.55 -4.42 9.58
N VAL A 397 -1.84 -5.18 8.74
CA VAL A 397 -2.30 -5.62 7.42
C VAL A 397 -2.52 -7.13 7.48
N MET A 398 -3.80 -7.51 7.45
CA MET A 398 -4.21 -8.90 7.30
C MET A 398 -4.27 -9.24 5.82
N ILE A 399 -3.65 -10.35 5.45
CA ILE A 399 -3.74 -10.92 4.10
C ILE A 399 -4.73 -12.06 4.17
N VAL A 400 -5.86 -11.92 3.49
CA VAL A 400 -6.98 -12.88 3.54
C VAL A 400 -7.29 -13.42 2.15
N ASP A 401 -7.60 -14.72 2.04
CA ASP A 401 -8.04 -15.30 0.77
C ASP A 401 -9.44 -14.76 0.39
N ASP A 402 -9.61 -14.29 -0.84
CA ASP A 402 -10.88 -13.80 -1.36
C ASP A 402 -11.12 -14.39 -2.77
N LYS A 403 -12.39 -14.49 -3.16
CA LYS A 403 -12.77 -14.98 -4.48
C LYS A 403 -14.02 -14.29 -5.00
N ALA A 404 -14.03 -14.05 -6.30
CA ALA A 404 -15.19 -13.62 -7.03
C ALA A 404 -15.34 -14.45 -8.31
N ILE A 405 -16.54 -14.52 -8.84
CA ILE A 405 -16.85 -15.19 -10.11
C ILE A 405 -17.60 -14.18 -10.97
N TYR A 406 -17.20 -14.03 -12.23
CA TYR A 406 -17.89 -13.15 -13.15
C TYR A 406 -18.36 -13.88 -14.41
N SER A 407 -19.41 -13.36 -15.03
CA SER A 407 -19.85 -13.75 -16.38
C SER A 407 -19.78 -12.53 -17.30
N PRO A 408 -18.94 -12.57 -18.35
CA PRO A 408 -18.92 -11.53 -19.38
C PRO A 408 -20.24 -11.42 -20.14
N LEU A 409 -20.93 -12.55 -20.35
CA LEU A 409 -22.18 -12.56 -21.12
C LEU A 409 -23.30 -11.81 -20.40
N THR A 410 -23.37 -11.92 -19.07
CA THR A 410 -24.43 -11.29 -18.28
C THR A 410 -23.98 -10.04 -17.53
N ASN A 411 -22.69 -9.66 -17.66
CA ASN A 411 -22.05 -8.57 -16.90
C ASN A 411 -22.24 -8.66 -15.36
N ASN A 412 -22.38 -9.89 -14.84
CA ASN A 412 -22.64 -10.12 -13.41
C ASN A 412 -21.37 -10.59 -12.70
N VAL A 413 -21.23 -10.20 -11.44
CA VAL A 413 -20.16 -10.63 -10.55
C VAL A 413 -20.76 -11.11 -9.22
N PHE A 414 -20.22 -12.20 -8.70
CA PHE A 414 -20.64 -12.82 -7.44
C PHE A 414 -19.42 -13.02 -6.55
N HIS A 415 -19.45 -12.53 -5.32
CA HIS A 415 -18.49 -12.94 -4.29
C HIS A 415 -18.89 -14.32 -3.77
N GLY A 416 -17.91 -15.17 -3.51
CA GLY A 416 -18.17 -16.55 -3.09
C GLY A 416 -17.53 -16.93 -1.78
#